data_AF-A0A9Q9K6W9-F1
#
_entry.id   AF-A0A9Q9K6W9-F1
#
_cell.length_a   1.000
_cell.length_b   1.000
_cell.length_c   1.000
_cell.angle_alpha   90.00
_cell.angle_beta   90.00
_cell.angle_gamma   90.00
#
_symmetry.space_group_name_H-M   'P 1'
#
loop_
_entity.id
_entity.type
_entity.pdbx_description
1 polymer ?
#
loop_
_entity_poly.entity_id
_entity_poly.type
_entity_poly.pdbx_seq_one_letter_code
_entity_poly.pdbx_strand_id
1 'polypeptide(L)' 'MNALNWFILFVISAMSGSFAASILDNIMQSIWIPRICGGLVAALVGFCLYLYFTNEK' A
#
# COMPACT_ATOMS: atom_id res chain seq x y z
N MET A 1 6.13 -17.47 8.90
CA MET A 1 5.53 -16.13 8.86
C MET A 1 4.29 -16.17 9.74
N ASN A 2 4.35 -15.58 10.93
CA ASN A 2 3.21 -15.53 11.83
C ASN A 2 2.08 -14.68 11.24
N ALA A 3 0.83 -14.96 11.62
CA ALA A 3 -0.35 -14.19 11.23
C ALA A 3 -0.21 -12.69 11.55
N LEU A 4 0.56 -12.36 12.59
CA LEU A 4 0.87 -11.00 13.00
C LEU A 4 1.70 -10.22 11.95
N ASN A 5 2.66 -10.87 11.27
CA ASN A 5 3.42 -10.22 10.20
C ASN A 5 2.56 -9.94 8.97
N TRP A 6 1.61 -10.83 8.65
CA TRP A 6 0.63 -10.61 7.58
C TRP A 6 -0.31 -9.44 7.88
N PHE A 7 -0.73 -9.30 9.14
CA PHE A 7 -1.57 -8.18 9.55
C PHE A 7 -0.81 -6.84 9.47
N ILE A 8 0.45 -6.82 9.91
CA ILE A 8 1.32 -5.64 9.81
C ILE A 8 1.55 -5.25 8.33
N LEU A 9 1.82 -6.22 7.47
CA LEU A 9 1.95 -6.01 6.02
C LEU A 9 0.71 -5.36 5.42
N PHE A 10 -0.47 -5.88 5.77
CA PHE A 10 -1.74 -5.38 5.27
C PHE A 10 -2.00 -3.94 5.73
N VAL A 11 -1.76 -3.63 7.01
CA VAL A 11 -1.96 -2.29 7.58
C VAL A 11 -1.01 -1.27 6.96
N ILE A 12 0.28 -1.58 6.83
CA ILE A 12 1.28 -0.67 6.26
C ILE A 12 1.00 -0.40 4.79
N SER A 13 0.68 -1.45 4.02
CA SER A 13 0.30 -1.34 2.61
C SER A 13 -0.94 -0.44 2.44
N ALA A 14 -2.00 -0.69 3.22
CA ALA A 14 -3.23 0.10 3.15
C ALA A 14 -3.04 1.56 3.57
N MET A 15 -2.26 1.82 4.63
CA MET A 15 -1.93 3.19 5.06
C MET A 15 -1.14 3.94 3.99
N SER A 16 -0.16 3.30 3.36
CA SER A 16 0.65 3.92 2.29
C SER A 16 -0.19 4.26 1.05
N GLY A 17 -1.08 3.35 0.63
CA GLY A 17 -1.98 3.60 -0.49
C GLY A 17 -3.02 4.67 -0.19
N SER A 18 -3.58 4.68 1.02
CA SER A 18 -4.52 5.72 1.45
C SER A 18 -3.84 7.09 1.53
N PHE A 19 -2.60 7.16 2.01
CA PHE A 19 -1.84 8.41 2.08
C PHE A 19 -1.53 8.96 0.67
N ALA A 20 -1.09 8.10 -0.25
CA ALA A 20 -0.88 8.47 -1.65
C ALA A 20 -2.18 8.95 -2.31
N ALA A 21 -3.29 8.25 -2.08
CA ALA A 21 -4.60 8.64 -2.59
C ALA A 21 -5.02 10.02 -2.06
N SER A 22 -4.86 10.30 -0.76
CA SER A 22 -5.22 11.60 -0.15
C SER A 22 -4.40 12.77 -0.68
N ILE A 23 -3.11 12.55 -0.99
CA ILE A 23 -2.26 13.57 -1.62
C ILE A 23 -2.73 13.84 -3.05
N LEU A 24 -2.98 12.78 -3.84
CA LEU A 24 -3.46 12.95 -5.22
C LEU A 24 -4.86 13.54 -5.30
N ASP A 25 -5.74 13.27 -4.33
CA ASP A 25 -7.11 13.81 -4.27
C ASP A 25 -7.09 15.34 -4.06
N ASN A 26 -6.08 15.87 -3.38
CA ASN A 26 -5.88 17.33 -3.24
C ASN A 26 -5.35 18.00 -4.51
N ILE A 27 -4.76 17.24 -5.45
CA ILE A 27 -4.07 17.79 -6.63
C ILE A 27 -4.92 17.57 -7.90
N MET A 28 -5.67 16.47 -7.99
CA MET A 28 -6.44 16.10 -9.19
C MET A 28 -7.94 16.13 -8.92
N GLN A 29 -8.69 16.86 -9.76
CA GLN A 29 -10.17 16.95 -9.68
C GLN A 29 -10.90 15.62 -9.96
N SER A 30 -10.21 14.61 -10.52
CA SER A 30 -10.84 13.32 -10.85
C SER A 30 -10.57 12.30 -9.75
N ILE A 31 -11.63 11.85 -9.07
CA ILE A 31 -11.64 10.87 -7.97
C ILE A 31 -11.09 9.49 -8.37
N TRP A 32 -11.15 9.13 -9.65
CA TRP A 32 -10.72 7.80 -10.12
C TRP A 32 -9.20 7.61 -10.14
N ILE A 33 -8.46 8.69 -10.42
CA ILE A 33 -7.00 8.68 -10.54
C ILE A 33 -6.30 8.45 -9.19
N PRO A 34 -6.62 9.17 -8.09
CA PRO A 34 -6.03 8.92 -6.77
C PRO A 34 -6.34 7.51 -6.26
N ARG A 35 -7.53 6.96 -6.55
CA ARG A 35 -7.89 5.59 -6.14
C ARG A 35 -7.08 4.52 -6.86
N ILE A 36 -6.91 4.63 -8.18
CA ILE A 36 -6.08 3.70 -8.95
C ILE A 36 -4.62 3.83 -8.53
N CYS A 37 -4.14 5.06 -8.36
CA CYS A 37 -2.75 5.31 -7.96
C CYS A 37 -2.46 4.80 -6.54
N GLY A 38 -3.35 5.08 -5.58
CA GLY A 38 -3.24 4.56 -4.21
C GLY A 38 -3.30 3.04 -4.13
N GLY A 39 -4.17 2.40 -4.94
CA GLY A 39 -4.23 0.95 -5.05
C GLY A 39 -2.95 0.33 -5.64
N LEU A 40 -2.39 0.96 -6.67
CA LEU A 40 -1.10 0.57 -7.26
C LEU A 40 0.03 0.68 -6.24
N VAL A 41 0.11 1.79 -5.51
CA VAL A 41 1.14 2.01 -4.47
C VAL A 41 1.00 0.98 -3.34
N ALA A 42 -0.22 0.71 -2.87
CA ALA A 42 -0.47 -0.31 -1.86
C ALA A 42 0.01 -1.70 -2.32
N ALA A 43 -0.33 -2.10 -3.55
CA ALA A 43 0.10 -3.38 -4.12
C ALA A 43 1.63 -3.47 -4.22
N LEU A 44 2.29 -2.40 -4.66
CA LEU A 44 3.75 -2.35 -4.81
C LEU A 44 4.47 -2.42 -3.46
N VAL A 45 4.00 -1.65 -2.47
CA VAL A 45 4.55 -1.65 -1.11
C VAL A 45 4.30 -2.99 -0.41
N GLY A 46 3.10 -3.55 -0.54
CA GLY A 46 2.75 -4.86 0.03
C GLY A 46 3.58 -5.99 -0.58
N PHE A 47 3.79 -5.97 -1.90
CA PHE A 47 4.63 -6.94 -2.58
C PHE A 47 6.12 -6.82 -2.20
N CYS A 48 6.63 -5.59 -2.10
CA CYS A 48 8.02 -5.34 -1.70
C CYS A 48 8.29 -5.82 -0.27
N LEU A 49 7.40 -5.52 0.68
CA LEU A 49 7.53 -5.97 2.05
C LEU A 49 7.30 -7.49 2.18
N TYR A 50 6.41 -8.09 1.38
CA TYR A 50 6.24 -9.55 1.35
C TYR A 50 7.53 -10.25 0.91
N LEU A 51 8.22 -9.74 -0.13
CA LEU A 51 9.51 -10.25 -0.55
C LEU A 51 10.57 -10.09 0.54
N TYR A 52 10.61 -8.94 1.21
CA TYR A 52 11.56 -8.68 2.30
C TYR A 52 11.40 -9.69 3.45
N PHE A 53 10.19 -9.83 3.98
CA PHE A 53 9.91 -10.79 5.05
C PHE A 53 10.06 -12.26 4.62
N THR A 54 9.88 -12.57 3.33
CA THR A 54 10.11 -13.92 2.80
C THR A 54 11.59 -14.24 2.66
N ASN A 55 12.42 -13.26 2.29
CA ASN A 55 13.87 -13.42 2.16
C ASN A 55 14.61 -13.37 3.50
N GLU A 56 13.98 -12.90 4.58
CA GLU A 56 14.52 -13.01 5.95
C GLU A 56 14.30 -14.40 6.59
N LYS A 57 13.86 -15.41 5.82
CA LYS A 57 13.88 -16.82 6.23
C LYS A 57 15.17 -17.50 5.80
#